data_AF-A0A1G7CEG5-F1
#
_entry.id   AF-A0A1G7CEG5-F1
#
_cell.length_a   1.000
_cell.length_b   1.000
_cell.length_c   1.000
_cell.angle_alpha   90.00
_cell.angle_beta   90.00
_cell.angle_gamma   90.00
#
_symmetry.space_group_name_H-M   'P 1'
#
loop_
_entity.id
_entity.type
_entity.pdbx_description
1 polymer ?
#
loop_
_entity_poly.entity_id
_entity_poly.type
_entity_poly.pdbx_seq_one_letter_code
_entity_poly.pdbx_strand_id
1 'polypeptide(L)'
;MWQAVERFERLLHDRGETTHPRVCARAADLLADGPAPYAHVVVDEAQDLHPAQWRVLRAAVAPGPDDLFLTGDPHQRIYDSRVSLGSLGIATAGRSFRLRVNHRSTEEILAWSARLLASVTVEALEGEGTDTLAGYRSLLHGRSPRAQGYATRQKETEALVNRVGALLAEALAPHEIGVCARFSLSLDAAEEKLRAAGTPVLRVKGQVAQETEGYGWRRCTP
;
A
#
# COMPACT_ATOMS: atom_id res chain seq x y z
N MET A 1 4.23 -31.37 -7.31
CA MET A 1 4.36 -29.89 -7.20
C MET A 1 5.64 -29.40 -7.88
N TRP A 2 6.83 -29.88 -7.50
CA TRP A 2 8.11 -29.47 -8.12
C TRP A 2 8.17 -29.64 -9.64
N GLN A 3 7.77 -30.81 -10.17
CA GLN A 3 7.71 -31.06 -11.61
C GLN A 3 6.82 -30.07 -12.39
N ALA A 4 5.77 -29.52 -11.74
CA ALA A 4 4.90 -28.53 -12.35
C ALA A 4 5.59 -27.16 -12.43
N VAL A 5 6.37 -26.79 -11.41
CA VAL A 5 7.22 -25.58 -11.40
C VAL A 5 8.28 -25.69 -12.49
N GLU A 6 9.02 -26.79 -12.56
CA GLU A 6 10.04 -26.99 -13.61
C GLU A 6 9.43 -26.94 -15.02
N ARG A 7 8.23 -27.50 -15.21
CA ARG A 7 7.52 -27.42 -16.49
C ARG A 7 7.09 -26.00 -16.82
N PHE A 8 6.59 -25.25 -15.85
CA PHE A 8 6.24 -23.84 -16.02
C PHE A 8 7.48 -22.99 -16.35
N GLU A 9 8.60 -23.24 -15.68
CA GLU A 9 9.86 -22.53 -15.94
C GLU A 9 10.42 -22.81 -17.33
N ARG A 10 10.35 -24.07 -17.79
CA ARG A 10 10.68 -24.44 -19.18
C ARG A 10 9.78 -23.71 -20.17
N LEU A 11 8.46 -23.68 -19.94
CA LEU A 11 7.53 -22.97 -20.81
C LEU A 11 7.83 -21.47 -20.93
N LEU A 12 8.18 -20.81 -19.82
CA LEU A 12 8.59 -19.42 -19.84
C LEU A 12 9.89 -19.23 -20.63
N HIS A 13 10.87 -20.10 -20.41
CA HIS A 13 12.16 -20.06 -21.11
C HIS A 13 11.99 -20.22 -22.62
N ASP A 14 11.24 -21.24 -23.06
CA ASP A 14 10.98 -21.53 -24.47
C ASP A 14 10.26 -20.36 -25.19
N ARG A 15 9.49 -19.56 -24.43
CA ARG A 15 8.78 -18.38 -24.93
C ARG A 15 9.59 -17.08 -24.83
N GLY A 16 10.77 -17.10 -24.24
CA GLY A 16 11.54 -15.88 -23.95
C GLY A 16 10.86 -14.96 -22.93
N GLU A 17 9.96 -15.50 -22.11
CA GLU A 17 9.20 -14.76 -21.09
C GLU A 17 9.83 -14.95 -19.70
N THR A 18 9.58 -13.99 -18.81
CA THR A 18 10.02 -14.06 -17.42
C THR A 18 8.97 -13.45 -16.49
N THR A 19 9.04 -13.82 -15.21
CA THR A 19 8.18 -13.25 -14.18
C THR A 19 8.93 -12.18 -13.39
N HIS A 20 8.22 -11.21 -12.81
CA HIS A 20 8.85 -10.17 -12.01
C HIS A 20 9.73 -10.71 -10.87
N PRO A 21 9.30 -11.72 -10.07
CA PRO A 21 10.19 -12.34 -9.08
C PRO A 21 11.46 -12.97 -9.66
N ARG A 22 11.41 -13.53 -10.88
CA ARG A 22 12.61 -14.07 -11.54
C ARG A 22 13.56 -12.97 -12.00
N VAL A 23 13.03 -11.85 -12.48
CA VAL A 23 13.83 -10.66 -12.79
C VAL A 23 14.55 -10.19 -11.53
N CYS A 24 13.84 -10.07 -10.40
CA CYS A 24 14.45 -9.71 -9.13
C CYS A 24 15.50 -10.72 -8.68
N ALA A 25 15.20 -12.02 -8.70
CA ALA A 25 16.17 -13.04 -8.31
C ALA A 25 17.46 -12.97 -9.16
N ARG A 26 17.31 -12.85 -10.48
CA ARG A 26 18.46 -12.72 -11.40
C ARG A 26 19.25 -11.45 -11.16
N ALA A 27 18.58 -10.32 -10.91
CA ALA A 27 19.24 -9.06 -10.58
C ALA A 27 20.03 -9.16 -9.28
N ALA A 28 19.48 -9.83 -8.25
CA ALA A 28 20.18 -10.08 -7.00
C ALA A 28 21.46 -10.91 -7.20
N ASP A 29 21.40 -11.96 -8.04
CA ASP A 29 22.57 -12.80 -8.33
C ASP A 29 23.67 -11.98 -9.04
N LEU A 30 23.30 -11.17 -10.05
CA LEU A 30 24.25 -10.30 -10.75
C LEU A 30 24.89 -9.24 -9.86
N LEU A 31 24.12 -8.69 -8.91
CA LEU A 31 24.63 -7.73 -7.93
C LEU A 31 25.56 -8.40 -6.91
N ALA A 32 25.29 -9.64 -6.54
CA ALA A 32 26.14 -10.39 -5.60
C ALA A 32 27.51 -10.76 -6.20
N ASP A 33 27.59 -10.96 -7.51
CA ASP A 33 28.83 -11.27 -8.23
C ASP A 33 29.73 -10.04 -8.47
N GLY A 34 29.22 -8.83 -8.22
CA GLY A 34 29.90 -7.56 -8.48
C GLY A 34 30.12 -6.72 -7.22
N PRO A 35 30.85 -5.60 -7.34
CA PRO A 35 30.89 -4.61 -6.27
C PRO A 35 29.49 -4.02 -6.07
N ALA A 36 29.11 -3.79 -4.81
CA ALA A 36 27.84 -3.16 -4.48
C ALA A 36 27.76 -1.76 -5.14
N PRO A 37 26.74 -1.49 -5.96
CA PRO A 37 26.66 -0.23 -6.71
C PRO A 37 26.26 0.97 -5.83
N TYR A 38 25.66 0.74 -4.66
CA TYR A 38 25.21 1.80 -3.77
C TYR A 38 25.90 1.73 -2.41
N ALA A 39 26.12 2.91 -1.82
CA ALA A 39 26.62 3.04 -0.45
C ALA A 39 25.50 2.88 0.60
N HIS A 40 24.30 3.37 0.28
CA HIS A 40 23.13 3.35 1.16
C HIS A 40 21.86 3.17 0.31
N VAL A 41 20.85 2.51 0.88
CA VAL A 41 19.55 2.28 0.24
C VAL A 41 18.42 2.70 1.18
N VAL A 42 17.49 3.50 0.65
CA VAL A 42 16.28 3.93 1.36
C VAL A 42 15.09 3.20 0.76
N VAL A 43 14.29 2.57 1.61
CA VAL A 43 13.14 1.77 1.21
C VAL A 43 11.88 2.37 1.81
N ASP A 44 10.94 2.74 0.94
CA ASP A 44 9.58 3.11 1.34
C ASP A 44 8.62 1.92 1.18
N GLU A 45 7.58 1.86 2.00
CA GLU A 45 6.57 0.79 2.01
C GLU A 45 7.17 -0.62 2.15
N ALA A 46 8.15 -0.77 3.04
CA ALA A 46 8.88 -2.03 3.25
C ALA A 46 7.96 -3.22 3.59
N GLN A 47 6.77 -2.99 4.15
CA GLN A 47 5.80 -4.02 4.48
C GLN A 47 5.21 -4.76 3.26
N ASP A 48 5.29 -4.17 2.06
CA ASP A 48 4.70 -4.71 0.82
C ASP A 48 5.73 -5.39 -0.10
N LEU A 49 6.99 -5.45 0.33
CA LEU A 49 8.06 -6.03 -0.48
C LEU A 49 8.05 -7.56 -0.49
N HIS A 50 8.14 -8.12 -1.69
CA HIS A 50 8.30 -9.55 -1.91
C HIS A 50 9.73 -10.01 -1.55
N PRO A 51 9.94 -11.23 -1.03
CA PRO A 51 11.28 -11.76 -0.70
C PRO A 51 12.32 -11.62 -1.82
N ALA A 52 11.91 -11.79 -3.07
CA ALA A 52 12.80 -11.60 -4.23
C ALA A 52 13.29 -10.15 -4.38
N GLN A 53 12.46 -9.15 -4.06
CA GLN A 53 12.85 -7.73 -4.08
C GLN A 53 13.81 -7.42 -2.93
N TRP A 54 13.56 -7.98 -1.74
CA TRP A 54 14.49 -7.88 -0.61
C TRP A 54 15.89 -8.38 -0.94
N ARG A 55 16.00 -9.51 -1.65
CA ARG A 55 17.29 -10.04 -2.12
C ARG A 55 18.04 -9.04 -3.01
N VAL A 56 17.33 -8.34 -3.90
CA VAL A 56 17.91 -7.30 -4.75
C VAL A 56 18.46 -6.16 -3.89
N LEU A 57 17.63 -5.62 -3.00
CA LEU A 57 18.01 -4.49 -2.15
C LEU A 57 19.22 -4.81 -1.29
N ARG A 58 19.26 -6.02 -0.70
CA ARG A 58 20.39 -6.44 0.12
C ARG A 58 21.67 -6.65 -0.70
N ALA A 59 21.59 -7.17 -1.93
CA ALA A 59 22.74 -7.34 -2.81
C ALA A 59 23.23 -6.01 -3.41
N ALA A 60 22.37 -4.99 -3.48
CA ALA A 60 22.68 -3.69 -4.07
C ALA A 60 23.57 -2.79 -3.18
N VAL A 61 23.75 -3.15 -1.90
CA VAL A 61 24.49 -2.35 -0.91
C VAL A 61 25.36 -3.24 -0.03
N ALA A 62 26.62 -2.85 0.16
CA ALA A 62 27.55 -3.59 1.00
C ALA A 62 27.10 -3.51 2.49
N PRO A 63 27.18 -4.62 3.25
CA PRO A 63 26.89 -4.59 4.68
C PRO A 63 27.77 -3.57 5.42
N GLY A 64 27.14 -2.66 6.15
CA GLY A 64 27.86 -1.60 6.85
C GLY A 64 26.95 -0.74 7.73
N PRO A 65 27.53 0.24 8.45
CA PRO A 65 26.75 1.23 9.19
C PRO A 65 25.80 1.98 8.26
N ASP A 66 24.54 2.09 8.69
CA ASP A 66 23.48 2.83 7.98
C ASP A 66 23.30 2.44 6.50
N ASP A 67 23.60 1.19 6.15
CA ASP A 67 23.51 0.68 4.77
C ASP A 67 22.07 0.63 4.23
N LEU A 68 21.10 0.34 5.09
CA LEU A 68 19.67 0.32 4.77
C LEU A 68 18.87 1.17 5.75
N PHE A 69 18.01 2.03 5.20
CA PHE A 69 17.00 2.77 5.94
C PHE A 69 15.61 2.37 5.44
N LEU A 70 14.77 1.89 6.36
CA LEU A 70 13.47 1.32 6.01
C LEU A 70 12.34 2.15 6.62
N THR A 71 11.35 2.49 5.81
CA THR A 71 10.07 3.02 6.25
C THR A 71 8.95 2.06 5.88
N GLY A 72 7.98 1.93 6.76
CA GLY A 72 6.82 1.10 6.52
C GLY A 72 5.82 1.13 7.66
N ASP A 73 4.59 0.73 7.37
CA ASP A 73 3.50 0.60 8.32
C ASP A 73 2.94 -0.83 8.27
N PRO A 74 3.22 -1.67 9.28
CA PRO A 74 2.67 -3.02 9.36
C PRO A 74 1.14 -3.09 9.30
N HIS A 75 0.43 -2.06 9.79
CA HIS A 75 -1.03 -2.02 9.78
C HIS A 75 -1.62 -1.76 8.38
N GLN A 76 -0.79 -1.31 7.43
CA GLN A 76 -1.16 -1.10 6.03
C GLN A 76 -0.72 -2.25 5.14
N ARG A 77 -0.16 -3.34 5.68
CA ARG A 77 0.29 -4.47 4.87
C ARG A 77 -0.86 -5.07 4.09
N ILE A 78 -0.63 -5.19 2.80
CA ILE A 78 -1.64 -5.67 1.88
C ILE A 78 -1.34 -7.11 1.41
N TYR A 79 -0.06 -7.42 1.14
CA TYR A 79 0.38 -8.75 0.69
C TYR A 79 0.81 -9.66 1.85
N ASP A 80 0.54 -10.97 1.76
CA ASP A 80 0.89 -11.95 2.82
C ASP A 80 2.34 -12.46 2.73
N SER A 81 3.22 -11.77 1.99
CA SER A 81 4.64 -12.13 1.93
C SER A 81 5.38 -11.63 3.18
N ARG A 82 5.71 -12.55 4.08
CA ARG A 82 6.42 -12.23 5.33
C ARG A 82 7.90 -12.58 5.21
N VAL A 83 8.75 -11.62 5.52
CA VAL A 83 10.19 -11.84 5.66
C VAL A 83 10.65 -11.17 6.95
N SER A 84 11.38 -11.92 7.78
CA SER A 84 12.07 -11.33 8.92
C SER A 84 13.25 -10.50 8.41
N LEU A 85 13.37 -9.26 8.87
CA LEU A 85 14.53 -8.43 8.51
C LEU A 85 15.84 -9.07 8.98
N GLY A 86 15.81 -9.77 10.12
CA GLY A 86 16.94 -10.54 10.62
C GLY A 86 17.38 -11.66 9.66
N SER A 87 16.44 -12.37 9.01
CA SER A 87 16.79 -13.41 8.03
C SER A 87 17.39 -12.84 6.73
N LEU A 88 17.22 -11.54 6.48
CA LEU A 88 17.84 -10.81 5.38
C LEU A 88 19.21 -10.20 5.76
N GLY A 89 19.69 -10.44 6.99
CA GLY A 89 20.92 -9.84 7.50
C GLY A 89 20.78 -8.34 7.78
N ILE A 90 19.55 -7.85 7.99
CA ILE A 90 19.28 -6.45 8.31
C ILE A 90 19.10 -6.33 9.83
N ALA A 91 20.09 -5.75 10.50
CA ALA A 91 20.08 -5.58 11.96
C ALA A 91 19.28 -4.32 12.35
N THR A 92 18.08 -4.51 12.92
CA THR A 92 17.18 -3.43 13.36
C THR A 92 17.12 -3.25 14.88
N ALA A 93 17.64 -4.20 15.65
CA ALA A 93 17.56 -4.18 17.11
C ALA A 93 18.09 -2.88 17.72
N GLY A 94 17.23 -2.16 18.47
CA GLY A 94 17.55 -0.89 19.11
C GLY A 94 17.68 0.31 18.17
N ARG A 95 17.40 0.13 16.87
CA ARG A 95 17.54 1.15 15.82
C ARG A 95 16.20 1.52 15.15
N SER A 96 15.09 0.99 15.66
CA SER A 96 13.76 1.31 15.17
C SER A 96 13.14 2.49 15.90
N PHE A 97 12.39 3.30 15.15
CA PHE A 97 11.66 4.44 15.67
C PHE A 97 10.23 4.42 15.15
N ARG A 98 9.25 4.50 16.07
CA ARG A 98 7.83 4.52 15.71
C ARG A 98 7.31 5.96 15.69
N LEU A 99 6.81 6.38 14.53
CA LEU A 99 6.09 7.64 14.40
C LEU A 99 4.65 7.48 14.92
N ARG A 100 4.32 8.22 15.99
CA ARG A 100 3.01 8.13 16.65
C ARG A 100 2.08 9.30 16.35
N VAL A 101 2.56 10.35 15.68
CA VAL A 101 1.76 11.53 15.37
C VAL A 101 1.28 11.46 13.94
N ASN A 102 -0.03 11.40 13.74
CA ASN A 102 -0.66 11.46 12.43
C ASN A 102 -0.88 12.93 12.04
N HIS A 103 -0.33 13.31 10.89
CA HIS A 103 -0.44 14.67 10.34
C HIS A 103 -1.41 14.78 9.16
N ARG A 104 -2.06 13.67 8.76
CA ARG A 104 -2.95 13.60 7.58
C ARG A 104 -4.42 13.50 7.98
N SER A 105 -4.73 12.61 8.92
CA SER A 105 -6.10 12.26 9.31
C SER A 105 -6.47 12.90 10.64
N THR A 106 -7.75 13.19 10.86
CA THR A 106 -8.24 13.72 12.14
C THR A 106 -8.28 12.65 13.23
N GLU A 107 -8.31 13.08 14.49
CA GLU A 107 -8.42 12.20 15.64
C GLU A 107 -9.68 11.32 15.57
N GLU A 108 -10.79 11.84 15.05
CA GLU A 108 -12.04 11.09 14.91
C GLU A 108 -11.93 9.96 13.88
N ILE A 109 -11.22 10.20 12.77
CA ILE A 109 -10.93 9.16 11.76
C ILE A 109 -9.97 8.12 12.34
N LEU A 110 -8.93 8.55 13.04
CA LEU A 110 -7.95 7.67 13.67
C LEU A 110 -8.62 6.76 14.70
N ALA A 111 -9.39 7.34 15.63
CA ALA A 111 -10.09 6.60 16.67
C ALA A 111 -11.13 5.63 16.09
N TRP A 112 -11.83 6.02 15.03
CA TRP A 112 -12.76 5.12 14.34
C TRP A 112 -12.04 3.94 13.69
N SER A 113 -10.92 4.19 13.01
CA SER A 113 -10.14 3.14 12.33
C SER A 113 -9.47 2.20 13.33
N ALA A 114 -8.93 2.73 14.43
CA ALA A 114 -8.31 1.94 15.49
C ALA A 114 -9.30 0.93 16.12
N ARG A 115 -10.57 1.32 16.30
CA ARG A 115 -11.61 0.40 16.79
C ARG A 115 -11.91 -0.74 15.82
N LEU A 116 -11.86 -0.48 14.50
CA LEU A 116 -12.05 -1.54 13.50
C LEU A 116 -10.89 -2.53 13.47
N LEU A 117 -9.67 -2.06 13.75
CA LEU A 117 -8.45 -2.87 13.74
C LEU A 117 -8.12 -3.50 15.10
N ALA A 118 -8.82 -3.14 16.18
CA ALA A 118 -8.49 -3.56 17.55
C ALA A 118 -8.48 -5.08 17.76
N SER A 119 -9.21 -5.84 16.94
CA SER A 119 -9.25 -7.30 17.00
C SER A 119 -8.20 -7.98 16.11
N VAL A 120 -7.41 -7.22 15.34
CA VAL A 120 -6.41 -7.75 14.41
C VAL A 120 -5.04 -7.68 15.06
N THR A 121 -4.39 -8.84 15.24
CA THR A 121 -2.99 -8.89 15.64
C THR A 121 -2.11 -8.65 14.43
N VAL A 122 -1.28 -7.61 14.49
CA VAL A 122 -0.35 -7.24 13.44
C VAL A 122 1.07 -7.51 13.91
N GLU A 123 1.85 -8.26 13.12
CA GLU A 123 3.27 -8.51 13.39
C GLU A 123 4.08 -7.24 13.12
N ALA A 124 5.09 -6.97 13.94
CA ALA A 124 5.99 -5.83 13.69
C ALA A 124 6.77 -6.01 12.39
N LEU A 125 7.21 -4.90 11.79
CA LEU A 125 7.98 -4.91 10.54
C LEU A 125 9.30 -5.69 10.67
N GLU A 126 9.91 -5.65 11.85
CA GLU A 126 11.17 -6.32 12.16
C GLU A 126 11.04 -7.85 12.21
N GLY A 127 9.81 -8.36 12.33
CA GLY A 127 9.49 -9.78 12.44
C GLY A 127 9.45 -10.32 13.87
N GLU A 128 9.77 -9.50 14.88
CA GLU A 128 9.68 -9.85 16.30
C GLU A 128 8.60 -9.03 17.00
N GLY A 129 7.68 -9.71 17.68
CA GLY A 129 6.60 -9.07 18.44
C GLY A 129 5.44 -8.57 17.58
N THR A 130 4.56 -7.78 18.22
CA THR A 130 3.34 -7.24 17.61
C THR A 130 3.38 -5.72 17.57
N ASP A 131 2.82 -5.13 16.50
CA ASP A 131 2.57 -3.69 16.42
C ASP A 131 1.16 -3.37 16.93
N THR A 132 1.01 -2.16 17.46
CA THR A 132 -0.24 -1.69 18.04
C THR A 132 -0.37 -0.21 17.80
N LEU A 133 -1.61 0.19 17.46
CA LEU A 133 -2.01 1.59 17.34
C LEU A 133 -2.09 2.32 18.69
N ALA A 134 -1.77 1.65 19.81
CA ALA A 134 -1.71 2.27 21.12
C ALA A 134 -0.71 3.45 21.15
N GLY A 135 -1.19 4.62 21.54
CA GLY A 135 -0.40 5.84 21.62
C GLY A 135 -0.25 6.62 20.31
N TYR A 136 -0.88 6.16 19.20
CA TYR A 136 -1.07 7.01 18.03
C TYR A 136 -2.05 8.13 18.36
N ARG A 137 -1.77 9.33 17.86
CA ARG A 137 -2.61 10.52 18.04
C ARG A 137 -2.60 11.40 16.80
N SER A 138 -3.68 12.11 16.55
CA SER A 138 -3.72 13.21 15.59
C SER A 138 -3.74 14.55 16.32
N LEU A 139 -3.17 15.57 15.66
CA LEU A 139 -3.32 16.97 16.08
C LEU A 139 -4.48 17.67 15.36
N LEU A 140 -5.08 17.01 14.36
CA LEU A 140 -6.18 17.51 13.57
C LEU A 140 -7.51 17.01 14.15
N HIS A 141 -8.51 17.88 14.15
CA HIS A 141 -9.88 17.54 14.56
C HIS A 141 -10.86 17.87 13.44
N GLY A 142 -11.91 17.07 13.33
CA GLY A 142 -12.91 17.26 12.30
C GLY A 142 -14.21 16.50 12.55
N ARG A 143 -14.93 16.22 11.46
CA ARG A 143 -16.22 15.53 11.52
C ARG A 143 -16.00 14.05 11.79
N SER A 144 -16.79 13.47 12.68
CA SER A 144 -16.76 12.02 12.93
C SER A 144 -17.18 11.22 11.69
N PRO A 145 -16.52 10.10 11.39
CA PRO A 145 -16.94 9.18 10.33
C PRO A 145 -18.38 8.72 10.52
N ARG A 146 -19.14 8.68 9.42
CA ARG A 146 -20.53 8.19 9.39
C ARG A 146 -20.60 6.86 8.66
N ALA A 147 -21.21 5.85 9.30
CA ALA A 147 -21.50 4.57 8.69
C ALA A 147 -23.02 4.44 8.51
N GLN A 148 -23.46 4.06 7.30
CA GLN A 148 -24.87 3.88 6.99
C GLN A 148 -25.06 2.68 6.06
N GLY A 149 -25.97 1.78 6.45
CA GLY A 149 -26.37 0.64 5.62
C GLY A 149 -27.55 0.98 4.71
N TYR A 150 -27.63 0.29 3.57
CA TYR A 150 -28.71 0.42 2.60
C TYR A 150 -29.28 -0.95 2.25
N ALA A 151 -30.58 -1.00 1.97
CA ALA A 151 -31.28 -2.26 1.66
C ALA A 151 -30.84 -2.89 0.33
N THR A 152 -30.35 -2.09 -0.62
CA THR A 152 -29.90 -2.56 -1.93
C THR A 152 -28.68 -1.77 -2.39
N ARG A 153 -27.85 -2.38 -3.25
CA ARG A 153 -26.71 -1.69 -3.89
C ARG A 153 -27.15 -0.45 -4.68
N GLN A 154 -28.30 -0.53 -5.34
CA GLN A 154 -28.85 0.60 -6.08
C GLN A 154 -29.10 1.82 -5.17
N LYS A 155 -29.73 1.61 -4.01
CA LYS A 155 -29.99 2.66 -3.01
C LYS A 155 -28.69 3.21 -2.42
N GLU A 156 -27.70 2.35 -2.20
CA GLU A 156 -26.37 2.76 -1.78
C GLU A 156 -25.71 3.69 -2.81
N THR A 157 -25.74 3.33 -4.10
CA THR A 157 -25.18 4.17 -5.17
C THR A 157 -25.93 5.50 -5.32
N GLU A 158 -27.25 5.51 -5.19
CA GLU A 158 -28.04 6.77 -5.18
C GLU A 158 -27.66 7.67 -4.01
N ALA A 159 -27.54 7.11 -2.81
CA ALA A 159 -27.14 7.85 -1.64
C ALA A 159 -25.70 8.39 -1.76
N LEU A 160 -24.79 7.63 -2.37
CA LEU A 160 -23.43 8.07 -2.68
C LEU A 160 -23.43 9.29 -3.60
N VAL A 161 -24.17 9.25 -4.71
CA VAL A 161 -24.26 10.37 -5.67
C VAL A 161 -24.82 11.61 -4.98
N ASN A 162 -25.90 11.45 -4.20
CA ASN A 162 -26.48 12.54 -3.42
C ASN A 162 -25.47 13.11 -2.42
N ARG A 163 -24.67 12.25 -1.77
CA ARG A 163 -23.65 12.70 -0.82
C ARG A 163 -22.53 13.48 -1.51
N VAL A 164 -22.05 13.01 -2.65
CA VAL A 164 -21.05 13.74 -3.45
C VAL A 164 -21.60 15.09 -3.88
N GLY A 165 -22.84 15.14 -4.40
CA GLY A 165 -23.50 16.39 -4.77
C GLY A 165 -23.61 17.38 -3.60
N ALA A 166 -23.96 16.89 -2.41
CA ALA A 166 -24.00 17.72 -1.20
C ALA A 166 -22.62 18.26 -0.81
N LEU A 167 -21.55 17.46 -0.92
CA LEU A 167 -20.19 17.92 -0.63
C LEU A 167 -19.72 18.99 -1.63
N LEU A 168 -20.05 18.83 -2.91
CA LEU A 168 -19.76 19.85 -3.93
C LEU A 168 -20.54 21.15 -3.66
N ALA A 169 -21.79 21.05 -3.20
CA ALA A 169 -22.59 22.21 -2.78
C ALA A 169 -22.05 22.88 -1.50
N GLU A 170 -21.35 22.13 -0.64
CA GLU A 170 -20.57 22.65 0.52
C GLU A 170 -19.22 23.27 0.09
N ALA A 171 -18.99 23.49 -1.21
CA ALA A 171 -17.78 24.07 -1.81
C ALA A 171 -16.49 23.23 -1.68
N LEU A 172 -16.59 21.91 -1.46
CA LEU A 172 -15.44 21.03 -1.64
C LEU A 172 -15.11 20.91 -3.13
N ALA A 173 -13.84 20.98 -3.47
CA ALA A 173 -13.40 20.77 -4.83
C ALA A 173 -13.53 19.28 -5.21
N PRO A 174 -13.85 18.93 -6.47
CA PRO A 174 -13.99 17.53 -6.89
C PRO A 174 -12.78 16.65 -6.56
N HIS A 175 -11.56 17.20 -6.59
CA HIS A 175 -10.32 16.48 -6.29
C HIS A 175 -10.11 16.19 -4.79
N GLU A 176 -10.89 16.81 -3.90
CA GLU A 176 -10.88 16.54 -2.46
C GLU A 176 -11.80 15.36 -2.08
N ILE A 177 -12.58 14.84 -3.04
CA ILE A 177 -13.56 13.78 -2.82
C ILE A 177 -13.05 12.47 -3.43
N GLY A 178 -12.70 11.51 -2.57
CA GLY A 178 -12.35 10.14 -2.96
C GLY A 178 -13.52 9.16 -2.80
N VAL A 179 -13.79 8.34 -3.81
CA VAL A 179 -14.74 7.21 -3.72
C VAL A 179 -13.97 5.90 -3.84
N CYS A 180 -13.98 5.11 -2.77
CA CYS A 180 -13.31 3.81 -2.69
C CYS A 180 -14.33 2.70 -2.52
N ALA A 181 -14.16 1.59 -3.23
CA ALA A 181 -14.96 0.39 -3.05
C ALA A 181 -14.12 -0.88 -3.24
N ARG A 182 -14.55 -1.97 -2.61
CA ARG A 182 -13.86 -3.27 -2.67
C ARG A 182 -13.88 -3.91 -4.06
N PHE A 183 -14.97 -3.73 -4.81
CA PHE A 183 -15.17 -4.37 -6.11
C PHE A 183 -15.24 -3.34 -7.23
N SER A 184 -14.64 -3.65 -8.38
CA SER A 184 -14.68 -2.80 -9.58
C SER A 184 -16.11 -2.51 -10.01
N LEU A 185 -16.97 -3.53 -9.98
CA LEU A 185 -18.38 -3.40 -10.35
C LEU A 185 -19.12 -2.31 -9.53
N SER A 186 -18.78 -2.17 -8.24
CA SER A 186 -19.36 -1.11 -7.40
C SER A 186 -18.89 0.28 -7.81
N LEU A 187 -17.61 0.41 -8.19
CA LEU A 187 -17.06 1.67 -8.69
C LEU A 187 -17.60 2.01 -10.08
N ASP A 188 -17.82 1.01 -10.94
CA ASP A 188 -18.35 1.21 -12.29
C ASP A 188 -19.77 1.77 -12.23
N ALA A 189 -20.63 1.19 -11.38
CA ALA A 189 -21.98 1.70 -11.14
C ALA A 189 -21.98 3.13 -10.54
N ALA A 190 -21.05 3.43 -9.63
CA ALA A 190 -20.91 4.77 -9.06
C ALA A 190 -20.45 5.79 -10.11
N GLU A 191 -19.46 5.44 -10.91
CA GLU A 191 -18.92 6.27 -11.98
C GLU A 191 -20.00 6.60 -13.03
N GLU A 192 -20.75 5.60 -13.48
CA GLU A 192 -21.85 5.79 -14.42
C GLU A 192 -22.89 6.79 -13.88
N LYS A 193 -23.37 6.59 -12.64
CA LYS A 193 -24.38 7.48 -12.05
C LYS A 193 -23.84 8.88 -11.77
N LEU A 194 -22.58 9.02 -11.34
CA LEU A 194 -21.97 10.34 -11.12
C LEU A 194 -21.81 11.11 -12.44
N ARG A 195 -21.38 10.45 -13.52
CA ARG A 195 -21.29 11.07 -14.85
C ARG A 195 -22.66 11.46 -15.38
N ALA A 196 -23.67 10.61 -15.20
CA ALA A 196 -25.05 10.91 -15.59
C ALA A 196 -25.62 12.13 -14.82
N ALA A 197 -25.16 12.35 -13.58
CA ALA A 197 -25.50 13.53 -12.78
C ALA A 197 -24.67 14.79 -13.14
N GLY A 198 -23.79 14.73 -14.15
CA GLY A 198 -22.94 15.84 -14.56
C GLY A 198 -21.70 16.08 -13.71
N THR A 199 -21.38 15.16 -12.78
CA THR A 199 -20.19 15.27 -11.93
C THR A 199 -18.94 14.77 -12.66
N PRO A 200 -17.84 15.56 -12.71
CA PRO A 200 -16.57 15.09 -13.25
C PRO A 200 -16.02 13.92 -12.42
N VAL A 201 -15.68 12.81 -13.09
CA VAL A 201 -15.10 11.63 -12.45
C VAL A 201 -13.80 11.26 -13.15
N LEU A 202 -12.76 11.01 -12.36
CA LEU A 202 -11.50 10.42 -12.81
C LEU A 202 -11.34 9.03 -12.17
N ARG A 203 -11.25 8.00 -13.00
CA ARG A 203 -10.99 6.64 -12.54
C ARG A 203 -9.49 6.45 -12.37
N VAL A 204 -9.05 6.22 -11.14
CA VAL A 204 -7.65 5.86 -10.85
C VAL A 204 -7.44 4.38 -11.21
N LYS A 205 -6.86 4.12 -12.39
CA LYS A 205 -6.40 2.79 -12.82
C LYS A 205 -4.94 2.60 -12.40
N GLY A 206 -4.59 1.41 -11.90
CA GLY A 206 -3.23 1.11 -11.45
C GLY A 206 -2.20 1.23 -12.58
N GLN A 207 -1.02 1.75 -12.22
CA GLN A 207 0.17 1.99 -13.07
C GLN A 207 -0.09 2.74 -14.38
N VAL A 208 -0.32 4.05 -14.29
CA VAL A 208 0.20 4.97 -15.31
C VAL A 208 0.83 6.14 -14.57
N ALA A 209 2.17 6.23 -14.63
CA ALA A 209 2.83 7.52 -14.50
C ALA A 209 2.46 8.30 -15.76
N GLN A 210 1.52 9.24 -15.65
CA GLN A 210 1.40 10.28 -16.64
C GLN A 210 1.99 11.55 -16.04
N GLU A 211 3.16 11.89 -16.55
CA GLU A 211 3.76 13.21 -16.47
C GLU A 211 2.76 14.23 -17.02
N THR A 212 1.96 14.79 -16.13
CA THR A 212 1.37 16.12 -16.29
C THR A 212 1.37 16.73 -14.89
N GLU A 213 2.03 17.88 -14.76
CA GLU A 213 2.18 18.66 -13.53
C GLU A 213 0.91 18.63 -12.67
N GLY A 214 0.97 17.92 -11.54
CA GLY A 214 -0.18 17.78 -10.65
C GLY A 214 0.01 16.71 -9.59
N TYR A 215 0.23 17.16 -8.36
CA TYR A 215 0.41 16.41 -7.11
C TYR A 215 -0.35 15.08 -7.02
N GLY A 216 0.39 13.98 -6.91
CA GLY A 216 -0.15 12.61 -6.83
C GLY A 216 -0.25 12.06 -5.40
N TRP A 217 -1.31 11.27 -5.15
CA TRP A 217 -1.41 10.39 -3.97
C TRP A 217 -1.88 8.98 -4.35
N ARG A 218 -1.42 8.01 -3.54
CA ARG A 218 -1.32 6.56 -3.79
C ARG A 218 -2.63 5.79 -3.56
N ARG A 219 -2.71 4.59 -4.15
CA ARG A 219 -3.82 3.62 -4.05
C ARG A 219 -3.42 2.44 -3.17
N CYS A 220 -4.28 2.07 -2.21
CA CYS A 220 -4.27 0.74 -1.59
C CYS A 220 -5.09 -0.23 -2.46
N THR A 221 -4.51 -1.34 -2.87
CA THR A 221 -5.22 -2.51 -3.45
C THR A 221 -4.62 -3.78 -2.86
N PRO A 222 -5.44 -4.82 -2.57
CA PRO A 222 -5.11 -6.08 -1.87
C PRO A 222 -3.92 -6.84 -2.46
#